data_AF-A0A6M0BG39-F1
#
_entry.id   AF-A0A6M0BG39-F1
#
_cell.length_a   1.000
_cell.length_b   1.000
_cell.length_c   1.000
_cell.angle_alpha   90.00
_cell.angle_beta   90.00
_cell.angle_gamma   90.00
#
_symmetry.space_group_name_H-M   'P 1'
#
loop_
_entity.id
_entity.type
_entity.pdbx_description
1 polymer ?
#
loop_
_entity_poly.entity_id
_entity_poly.type
_entity_poly.pdbx_seq_one_letter_code
_entity_poly.pdbx_strand_id
1 'polypeptide(L)'
;MVQQPKLDYSVIWVNRMADIPQSAWDDLAQPLKTPFLEWDWLNNIETSGSATAKTGWLPNHLTVWRDRQLIAAAPMYVKGHSYGEFVFDQQWADLSYRLGISYYPKLLGMTPFTPAVGYRFLMAPGEDEDELTQIMVSAIDHFCDRNHLSGCHFLFVDPDWRPVIERNGFKGWLHHSYIWQNQGFSSFEDYLKVFNANQRR
;
A
#
# COMPACT_ATOMS: atom_id res chain seq x y z
N MET A 1 -6.28 30.64 -28.19
CA MET A 1 -6.65 29.32 -27.63
C MET A 1 -5.38 28.48 -27.68
N VAL A 2 -4.61 28.46 -26.61
CA VAL A 2 -3.36 27.68 -26.55
C VAL A 2 -3.79 26.23 -26.32
N GLN A 3 -3.58 25.36 -27.30
CA GLN A 3 -3.72 23.92 -27.09
C GLN A 3 -2.64 23.52 -26.07
N GLN A 4 -3.07 23.11 -24.88
CA GLN A 4 -2.20 22.40 -23.95
C GLN A 4 -1.77 21.09 -24.62
N PRO A 5 -0.48 20.75 -24.63
CA PRO A 5 -0.05 19.45 -25.11
C PRO A 5 -0.70 18.38 -24.22
N LYS A 6 -1.39 17.40 -24.83
CA LYS A 6 -1.83 16.20 -24.12
C LYS A 6 -0.57 15.51 -23.61
N LEU A 7 -0.42 15.45 -22.29
CA LEU A 7 0.62 14.64 -21.66
C LEU A 7 0.24 13.18 -21.91
N ASP A 8 1.01 12.49 -22.76
CA ASP A 8 0.79 11.05 -23.01
C ASP A 8 1.37 10.25 -21.85
N TYR A 9 0.54 10.05 -20.83
CA TYR A 9 0.85 9.14 -19.72
C TYR A 9 0.66 7.69 -20.16
N SER A 10 1.64 6.84 -19.85
CA SER A 10 1.54 5.38 -20.02
C SER A 10 1.35 4.71 -18.68
N VAL A 11 0.22 4.01 -18.51
CA VAL A 11 -0.10 3.28 -17.28
C VAL A 11 0.21 1.79 -17.49
N ILE A 12 1.07 1.23 -16.64
CA ILE A 12 1.58 -0.14 -16.77
C ILE A 12 1.47 -0.88 -15.45
N TRP A 13 0.92 -2.09 -15.50
CA TRP A 13 0.93 -3.05 -14.39
C TRP A 13 2.15 -3.97 -14.52
N VAL A 14 2.91 -4.12 -13.44
CA VAL A 14 4.14 -4.91 -13.39
C VAL A 14 4.03 -5.95 -12.27
N ASN A 15 4.34 -7.21 -12.55
CA ASN A 15 4.10 -8.30 -11.61
C ASN A 15 5.29 -8.65 -10.69
N ARG A 16 6.39 -7.93 -10.80
CA ARG A 16 7.59 -8.10 -9.96
C ARG A 16 8.27 -6.75 -9.80
N MET A 17 8.70 -6.43 -8.59
CA MET A 17 9.51 -5.22 -8.36
C MET A 17 10.80 -5.21 -9.19
N ALA A 18 11.40 -6.39 -9.40
CA ALA A 18 12.61 -6.57 -10.19
C ALA A 18 12.51 -6.11 -11.65
N ASP A 19 11.29 -5.96 -12.19
CA ASP A 19 11.05 -5.52 -13.56
C ASP A 19 10.95 -3.97 -13.66
N ILE A 20 10.99 -3.25 -12.53
CA ILE A 20 10.99 -1.79 -12.47
C ILE A 20 12.41 -1.32 -12.13
N PRO A 21 12.98 -0.33 -12.85
CA PRO A 21 14.31 0.20 -12.53
C PRO A 21 14.38 0.75 -11.11
N GLN A 22 15.29 0.23 -10.29
CA GLN A 22 15.47 0.61 -8.89
C GLN A 22 15.60 2.13 -8.70
N SER A 23 16.52 2.77 -9.44
CA SER A 23 16.74 4.21 -9.31
C SER A 23 15.48 5.03 -9.60
N ALA A 24 14.70 4.64 -10.61
CA ALA A 24 13.49 5.35 -10.98
C ALA A 24 12.40 5.22 -9.91
N TRP A 25 12.30 4.06 -9.26
CA TRP A 25 11.36 3.85 -8.16
C TRP A 25 11.81 4.61 -6.90
N ASP A 26 13.09 4.51 -6.55
CA ASP A 26 13.66 5.12 -5.35
C ASP A 26 13.67 6.65 -5.41
N ASP A 27 13.79 7.25 -6.61
CA ASP A 27 13.58 8.68 -6.84
C ASP A 27 12.20 9.16 -6.33
N LEU A 28 11.20 8.27 -6.32
CA LEU A 28 9.86 8.56 -5.78
C LEU A 28 9.69 8.14 -4.31
N ALA A 29 10.33 7.05 -3.88
CA ALA A 29 10.11 6.43 -2.58
C ALA A 29 10.99 7.02 -1.45
N GLN A 30 12.28 7.23 -1.70
CA GLN A 30 13.25 7.68 -0.67
C GLN A 30 12.95 9.07 -0.05
N PRO A 31 12.27 10.01 -0.73
CA PRO A 31 11.82 11.24 -0.08
C PRO A 31 10.81 11.04 1.05
N LEU A 32 10.15 9.88 1.12
CA LEU A 32 9.20 9.56 2.19
C LEU A 32 9.92 9.23 3.50
N LYS A 33 9.24 9.44 4.62
CA LYS A 33 9.80 9.16 5.97
C LYS A 33 9.97 7.68 6.28
N THR A 34 9.38 6.81 5.46
CA THR A 34 9.32 5.37 5.70
C THR A 34 10.09 4.61 4.62
N PRO A 35 10.95 3.65 4.99
CA PRO A 35 11.70 2.86 4.01
C PRO A 35 10.85 1.75 3.39
N PHE A 36 9.63 1.56 3.87
CA PHE A 36 8.79 0.40 3.56
C PHE A 36 8.19 0.42 2.15
N LEU A 37 8.35 1.53 1.43
CA LEU A 37 7.98 1.66 0.02
C LEU A 37 9.21 1.73 -0.90
N GLU A 38 10.44 1.68 -0.36
CA GLU A 38 11.66 1.66 -1.16
C GLU A 38 11.78 0.35 -1.96
N TRP A 39 12.48 0.42 -3.09
CA TRP A 39 12.58 -0.70 -4.03
C TRP A 39 13.18 -1.93 -3.37
N ASP A 40 14.27 -1.77 -2.61
CA ASP A 40 14.96 -2.88 -1.95
C ASP A 40 14.07 -3.58 -0.93
N TRP A 41 13.27 -2.82 -0.18
CA TRP A 41 12.34 -3.40 0.79
C TRP A 41 11.31 -4.31 0.10
N LEU A 42 10.64 -3.78 -0.93
CA LEU A 42 9.59 -4.50 -1.65
C LEU A 42 10.16 -5.71 -2.41
N ASN A 43 11.29 -5.52 -3.11
CA ASN A 43 11.97 -6.59 -3.83
C ASN A 43 12.46 -7.70 -2.89
N ASN A 44 12.98 -7.37 -1.71
CA ASN A 44 13.41 -8.38 -0.73
C ASN A 44 12.25 -9.22 -0.19
N ILE A 45 11.08 -8.60 0.05
CA ILE A 45 9.90 -9.34 0.50
C ILE A 45 9.38 -10.29 -0.60
N GLU A 46 9.44 -9.87 -1.87
CA GLU A 46 9.03 -10.73 -3.00
C GLU A 46 10.02 -11.86 -3.25
N THR A 47 11.31 -11.55 -3.35
CA THR A 47 12.37 -12.51 -3.68
C THR A 47 12.68 -13.49 -2.55
N SER A 48 12.42 -13.12 -1.29
CA SER A 48 12.47 -14.07 -0.15
C SER A 48 11.35 -15.11 -0.20
N GLY A 49 10.31 -14.91 -1.01
CA GLY A 49 9.13 -15.76 -1.08
C GLY A 49 8.00 -15.36 -0.11
N SER A 50 8.21 -14.31 0.70
CA SER A 50 7.27 -13.87 1.73
C SER A 50 5.99 -13.31 1.13
N ALA A 51 6.08 -12.39 0.17
CA ALA A 51 4.93 -11.88 -0.59
C ALA A 51 4.95 -12.45 -2.02
N THR A 52 4.34 -13.62 -2.19
CA THR A 52 4.19 -14.24 -3.51
C THR A 52 2.80 -14.80 -3.68
N ALA A 53 2.43 -15.16 -4.92
CA ALA A 53 1.17 -15.83 -5.20
C ALA A 53 0.95 -17.08 -4.31
N LYS A 54 2.02 -17.81 -3.99
CA LYS A 54 1.96 -19.02 -3.13
C LYS A 54 1.55 -18.71 -1.69
N THR A 55 1.86 -17.51 -1.19
CA THR A 55 1.49 -17.04 0.15
C THR A 55 0.23 -16.17 0.13
N GLY A 56 -0.49 -16.13 -1.00
CA GLY A 56 -1.69 -15.33 -1.19
C GLY A 56 -1.44 -13.83 -1.35
N TRP A 57 -0.21 -13.44 -1.74
CA TRP A 57 0.24 -12.07 -2.01
C TRP A 57 0.77 -11.96 -3.44
N LEU A 58 -0.10 -11.87 -4.45
CA LEU A 58 0.32 -11.79 -5.85
C LEU A 58 0.72 -10.35 -6.23
N PRO A 59 1.99 -10.02 -6.51
CA PRO A 59 2.40 -8.65 -6.81
C PRO A 59 1.84 -8.14 -8.14
N ASN A 60 1.35 -6.91 -8.12
CA ASN A 60 0.79 -6.18 -9.26
C ASN A 60 1.05 -4.68 -9.05
N HIS A 61 2.29 -4.22 -9.23
CA HIS A 61 2.63 -2.81 -9.04
C HIS A 61 2.08 -1.97 -10.19
N LEU A 62 1.46 -0.85 -9.86
CA LEU A 62 0.98 0.12 -10.82
C LEU A 62 2.05 1.18 -11.04
N THR A 63 2.34 1.50 -12.29
CA THR A 63 3.30 2.54 -12.67
C THR A 63 2.70 3.47 -13.70
N VAL A 64 3.05 4.75 -13.63
CA VAL A 64 2.68 5.79 -14.58
C VAL A 64 3.95 6.43 -15.10
N TRP A 65 4.09 6.44 -16.43
CA TRP A 65 5.27 6.92 -17.13
C TRP A 65 4.90 8.12 -18.00
N ARG A 66 5.79 9.12 -18.03
CA ARG A 66 5.81 10.15 -19.07
C ARG A 66 7.06 9.91 -19.90
N ASP A 67 6.87 9.52 -21.15
CA ASP A 67 7.92 9.00 -22.02
C ASP A 67 8.67 7.81 -21.38
N ARG A 68 9.89 8.05 -20.87
CA ARG A 68 10.75 7.06 -20.21
C ARG A 68 10.95 7.35 -18.72
N GLN A 69 10.31 8.39 -18.20
CA GLN A 69 10.43 8.78 -16.80
C GLN A 69 9.26 8.20 -16.01
N LEU A 70 9.57 7.49 -14.93
CA LEU A 70 8.57 7.06 -13.96
C LEU A 70 8.14 8.29 -13.16
N ILE A 71 6.85 8.65 -13.24
CA ILE A 71 6.32 9.85 -12.58
C ILE A 71 5.35 9.52 -11.44
N ALA A 72 4.77 8.32 -11.43
CA ALA A 72 4.06 7.80 -10.28
C ALA A 72 4.10 6.28 -10.21
N ALA A 73 3.96 5.74 -9.00
CA ALA A 73 3.90 4.31 -8.77
C ALA A 73 3.09 3.96 -7.51
N ALA A 74 2.57 2.73 -7.46
CA ALA A 74 1.94 2.18 -6.28
C ALA A 74 2.27 0.68 -6.15
N PRO A 75 2.86 0.24 -5.03
CA PRO A 75 3.01 -1.19 -4.79
C PRO A 75 1.66 -1.78 -4.40
N MET A 76 1.14 -2.68 -5.23
CA MET A 76 -0.14 -3.36 -4.98
C MET A 76 0.01 -4.87 -5.07
N TYR A 77 -0.90 -5.56 -4.39
CA TYR A 77 -0.95 -7.02 -4.33
C TYR A 77 -2.39 -7.51 -4.46
N VAL A 78 -2.61 -8.55 -5.26
CA VAL A 78 -3.88 -9.27 -5.27
C VAL A 78 -3.86 -10.28 -4.14
N LYS A 79 -4.88 -10.22 -3.27
CA LYS A 79 -4.99 -11.00 -2.04
C LYS A 79 -6.13 -11.99 -2.10
N GLY A 80 -5.81 -13.27 -1.83
CA GLY A 80 -6.80 -14.34 -1.70
C GLY A 80 -7.33 -14.54 -0.26
N HIS A 81 -6.76 -13.83 0.72
CA HIS A 81 -7.10 -13.89 2.14
C HIS A 81 -6.47 -12.69 2.87
N SER A 82 -6.91 -12.40 4.10
CA SER A 82 -6.37 -11.27 4.88
C SER A 82 -5.19 -11.58 5.80
N TYR A 83 -4.67 -12.81 5.78
CA TYR A 83 -3.44 -13.13 6.50
C TYR A 83 -2.27 -12.22 6.06
N GLY A 84 -1.55 -11.65 7.04
CA GLY A 84 -0.45 -10.72 6.85
C GLY A 84 -0.85 -9.25 6.65
N GLU A 85 -2.15 -8.92 6.60
CA GLU A 85 -2.62 -7.54 6.44
C GLU A 85 -2.66 -6.75 7.75
N PHE A 86 -2.61 -7.43 8.90
CA PHE A 86 -2.70 -6.82 10.23
C PHE A 86 -3.95 -5.93 10.45
N VAL A 87 -5.00 -6.17 9.67
CA VAL A 87 -6.34 -5.61 9.85
C VAL A 87 -7.37 -6.73 10.04
N PHE A 88 -8.41 -6.45 10.83
CA PHE A 88 -9.44 -7.44 11.20
C PHE A 88 -10.69 -7.32 10.34
N ASP A 89 -10.57 -7.64 9.06
CA ASP A 89 -11.65 -7.57 8.06
C ASP A 89 -12.47 -8.86 7.92
N GLN A 90 -12.23 -9.85 8.78
CA GLN A 90 -12.99 -11.09 8.85
C GLN A 90 -14.50 -10.85 8.93
N GLN A 91 -14.93 -9.81 9.64
CA GLN A 91 -16.35 -9.44 9.74
C GLN A 91 -16.96 -9.07 8.37
N TRP A 92 -16.19 -8.44 7.49
CA TRP A 92 -16.61 -8.12 6.12
C TRP A 92 -16.62 -9.35 5.22
N ALA A 93 -15.61 -10.21 5.36
CA ALA A 93 -15.57 -11.50 4.66
C ALA A 93 -16.77 -12.38 5.03
N ASP A 94 -17.08 -12.50 6.32
CA ASP A 94 -18.22 -13.28 6.83
C ASP A 94 -19.56 -12.71 6.36
N LEU A 95 -19.72 -11.39 6.39
CA LEU A 95 -20.93 -10.75 5.87
C LEU A 95 -21.10 -10.99 4.37
N SER A 96 -20.03 -10.82 3.59
CA SER A 96 -20.07 -11.03 2.13
C SER A 96 -20.44 -12.48 1.80
N TYR A 97 -19.86 -13.45 2.51
CA TYR A 97 -20.22 -14.87 2.38
C TYR A 97 -21.72 -15.11 2.64
N ARG A 98 -22.28 -14.53 3.71
CA ARG A 98 -23.74 -14.65 4.01
C ARG A 98 -24.62 -14.01 2.94
N LEU A 99 -24.11 -13.00 2.23
CA LEU A 99 -24.81 -12.33 1.12
C LEU A 99 -24.58 -13.03 -0.24
N GLY A 100 -23.74 -14.07 -0.30
CA GLY A 100 -23.38 -14.72 -1.57
C GLY A 100 -22.47 -13.87 -2.46
N ILE A 101 -21.75 -12.90 -1.87
CA ILE A 101 -20.83 -12.00 -2.56
C ILE A 101 -19.39 -12.46 -2.28
N SER A 102 -18.58 -12.57 -3.33
CA SER A 102 -17.15 -12.87 -3.19
C SER A 102 -16.41 -11.68 -2.58
N TYR A 103 -15.81 -11.88 -1.40
CA TYR A 103 -14.94 -10.87 -0.78
C TYR A 103 -13.48 -10.96 -1.25
N TYR A 104 -13.04 -12.16 -1.63
CA TYR A 104 -11.72 -12.41 -2.23
C TYR A 104 -11.89 -12.96 -3.65
N PRO A 105 -10.90 -12.73 -4.55
CA PRO A 105 -9.73 -11.91 -4.33
C PRO A 105 -10.04 -10.41 -4.30
N LYS A 106 -9.22 -9.64 -3.58
CA LYS A 106 -9.25 -8.17 -3.55
C LYS A 106 -7.89 -7.60 -3.93
N LEU A 107 -7.87 -6.38 -4.45
CA LEU A 107 -6.64 -5.63 -4.65
C LEU A 107 -6.27 -4.90 -3.35
N LEU A 108 -4.99 -4.87 -3.02
CA LEU A 108 -4.49 -4.31 -1.79
C LEU A 108 -3.27 -3.43 -2.04
N GLY A 109 -3.34 -2.17 -1.64
CA GLY A 109 -2.19 -1.29 -1.50
C GLY A 109 -1.76 -1.21 -0.04
N MET A 110 -0.64 -1.85 0.26
CA MET A 110 0.10 -1.73 1.51
C MET A 110 1.51 -2.29 1.31
N THR A 111 2.43 -1.97 2.20
CA THR A 111 3.66 -2.75 2.32
C THR A 111 3.35 -4.10 3.00
N PRO A 112 3.67 -5.26 2.39
CA PRO A 112 3.36 -6.55 2.99
C PRO A 112 3.99 -6.73 4.36
N PHE A 113 3.26 -7.39 5.25
CA PHE A 113 3.69 -7.74 6.61
C PHE A 113 4.14 -6.57 7.49
N THR A 114 3.81 -5.33 7.12
CA THR A 114 4.36 -4.13 7.74
C THR A 114 3.23 -3.22 8.22
N PRO A 115 2.77 -3.35 9.47
CA PRO A 115 1.67 -2.55 10.03
C PRO A 115 2.14 -1.14 10.43
N ALA A 116 2.78 -0.44 9.50
CA ALA A 116 3.32 0.90 9.70
C ALA A 116 2.54 1.92 8.86
N VAL A 117 2.06 2.96 9.53
CA VAL A 117 1.35 4.08 8.88
C VAL A 117 2.30 4.80 7.92
N GLY A 118 1.84 5.00 6.68
CA GLY A 118 2.60 5.72 5.65
C GLY A 118 2.33 5.30 4.20
N TYR A 119 1.37 4.39 3.95
CA TYR A 119 1.07 4.00 2.58
C TYR A 119 0.42 5.16 1.79
N ARG A 120 0.99 5.47 0.64
CA ARG A 120 0.45 6.42 -0.36
C ARG A 120 0.97 6.08 -1.74
N PHE A 121 0.37 6.65 -2.77
CA PHE A 121 0.98 6.63 -4.10
C PHE A 121 2.29 7.42 -4.09
N LEU A 122 3.29 6.86 -4.76
CA LEU A 122 4.57 7.50 -5.01
C LEU A 122 4.41 8.42 -6.21
N MET A 123 4.89 9.66 -6.11
CA MET A 123 4.77 10.64 -7.18
C MET A 123 6.03 11.49 -7.29
N ALA A 124 6.41 11.82 -8.52
CA ALA A 124 7.57 12.66 -8.76
C ALA A 124 7.30 14.10 -8.29
N PRO A 125 8.31 14.80 -7.74
CA PRO A 125 8.16 16.19 -7.33
C PRO A 125 7.72 17.08 -8.50
N GLY A 126 6.73 17.94 -8.26
CA GLY A 126 6.24 18.90 -9.25
C GLY A 126 5.14 18.39 -10.17
N GLU A 127 4.76 17.12 -10.08
CA GLU A 127 3.55 16.61 -10.74
C GLU A 127 2.27 17.00 -9.99
N ASP A 128 1.14 17.02 -10.69
CA ASP A 128 -0.17 17.28 -10.09
C ASP A 128 -0.70 16.00 -9.39
N GLU A 129 -0.72 16.03 -8.05
CA GLU A 129 -1.14 14.88 -7.24
C GLU A 129 -2.61 14.48 -7.47
N ASP A 130 -3.50 15.45 -7.70
CA ASP A 130 -4.93 15.16 -7.93
C ASP A 130 -5.12 14.53 -9.33
N GLU A 131 -4.45 15.04 -10.36
CA GLU A 131 -4.49 14.46 -11.72
C GLU A 131 -3.97 13.02 -11.74
N LEU A 132 -2.77 12.79 -11.20
CA LEU A 132 -2.17 11.46 -11.20
C LEU A 132 -2.94 10.48 -10.33
N THR A 133 -3.48 10.93 -9.18
CA THR A 133 -4.34 10.07 -8.36
C THR A 133 -5.58 9.62 -9.13
N GLN A 134 -6.24 10.52 -9.87
CA GLN A 134 -7.41 10.16 -10.68
C GLN A 134 -7.07 9.13 -11.76
N ILE A 135 -5.94 9.30 -12.46
CA ILE A 135 -5.45 8.34 -13.46
C ILE A 135 -5.21 6.97 -12.82
N MET A 136 -4.50 6.93 -11.68
CA MET A 136 -4.18 5.69 -11.00
C MET A 136 -5.40 5.00 -10.42
N VAL A 137 -6.34 5.73 -9.83
CA VAL A 137 -7.61 5.19 -9.33
C VAL A 137 -8.45 4.62 -10.47
N SER A 138 -8.55 5.32 -11.60
CA SER A 138 -9.26 4.80 -12.78
C SER A 138 -8.62 3.51 -13.30
N ALA A 139 -7.29 3.42 -13.31
CA ALA A 139 -6.58 2.20 -13.70
C ALA A 139 -6.80 1.05 -12.70
N ILE A 140 -6.86 1.35 -11.40
CA ILE A 140 -7.20 0.40 -10.34
C ILE A 140 -8.62 -0.15 -10.48
N ASP A 141 -9.60 0.73 -10.76
CA ASP A 141 -10.99 0.32 -10.97
C ASP A 141 -11.11 -0.59 -12.20
N HIS A 142 -10.48 -0.22 -13.32
CA HIS A 142 -10.44 -1.06 -14.51
C HIS A 142 -9.75 -2.41 -14.26
N PHE A 143 -8.67 -2.41 -13.49
CA PHE A 143 -7.96 -3.64 -13.12
C PHE A 143 -8.84 -4.55 -12.24
N CYS A 144 -9.55 -3.99 -11.26
CA CYS A 144 -10.46 -4.76 -10.41
C CYS A 144 -11.60 -5.38 -11.23
N ASP A 145 -12.25 -4.60 -12.10
CA ASP A 145 -13.35 -5.07 -12.96
C ASP A 145 -12.90 -6.21 -13.89
N ARG A 146 -11.80 -5.99 -14.62
CA ARG A 146 -11.27 -6.95 -15.59
C ARG A 146 -10.81 -8.27 -14.97
N ASN A 147 -10.34 -8.24 -13.71
CA ASN A 147 -9.87 -9.42 -13.00
C ASN A 147 -10.90 -9.97 -12.00
N HIS A 148 -12.14 -9.46 -12.02
CA HIS A 148 -13.22 -9.87 -11.11
C HIS A 148 -12.83 -9.81 -9.62
N LEU A 149 -12.10 -8.74 -9.24
CA LEU A 149 -11.74 -8.48 -7.85
C LEU A 149 -12.91 -7.79 -7.15
N SER A 150 -13.10 -8.11 -5.87
CA SER A 150 -14.19 -7.53 -5.06
C SER A 150 -14.05 -6.02 -4.83
N GLY A 151 -12.83 -5.49 -4.96
CA GLY A 151 -12.51 -4.08 -4.83
C GLY A 151 -11.03 -3.85 -4.51
N CYS A 152 -10.70 -2.60 -4.19
CA CYS A 152 -9.36 -2.17 -3.79
C CYS A 152 -9.36 -1.63 -2.36
N HIS A 153 -8.37 -2.04 -1.57
CA HIS A 153 -8.19 -1.61 -0.19
C HIS A 153 -6.81 -0.96 -0.03
N PHE A 154 -6.74 0.14 0.71
CA PHE A 154 -5.48 0.76 1.12
C PHE A 154 -5.35 0.66 2.64
N LEU A 155 -4.28 0.05 3.13
CA LEU A 155 -4.08 -0.18 4.56
C LEU A 155 -2.90 0.63 5.08
N PHE A 156 -2.97 1.03 6.35
CA PHE A 156 -1.96 1.89 6.99
C PHE A 156 -1.66 3.16 6.18
N VAL A 157 -2.71 3.77 5.64
CA VAL A 157 -2.66 4.95 4.79
C VAL A 157 -1.96 6.12 5.48
N ASP A 158 -1.11 6.83 4.75
CA ASP A 158 -0.57 8.12 5.16
C ASP A 158 -1.73 9.10 5.47
N PRO A 159 -1.82 9.63 6.71
CA PRO A 159 -2.86 10.59 7.09
C PRO A 159 -2.93 11.82 6.18
N ASP A 160 -1.81 12.24 5.60
CA ASP A 160 -1.75 13.39 4.69
C ASP A 160 -2.31 13.05 3.30
N TRP A 161 -2.21 11.79 2.88
CA TRP A 161 -2.77 11.30 1.61
C TRP A 161 -4.26 10.90 1.72
N ARG A 162 -4.72 10.56 2.92
CA ARG A 162 -6.12 10.15 3.18
C ARG A 162 -7.17 11.09 2.56
N PRO A 163 -7.11 12.43 2.70
CA PRO A 163 -8.11 13.32 2.11
C PRO A 163 -8.12 13.27 0.58
N VAL A 164 -6.98 12.98 -0.06
CA VAL A 164 -6.86 12.87 -1.52
C VAL A 164 -7.62 11.64 -2.00
N ILE A 165 -7.37 10.48 -1.40
CA ILE A 165 -8.02 9.24 -1.82
C ILE A 165 -9.51 9.20 -1.47
N GLU A 166 -9.94 9.84 -0.38
CA GLU A 166 -11.36 9.98 -0.02
C GLU A 166 -12.15 10.82 -1.03
N ARG A 167 -11.53 11.85 -1.64
CA ARG A 167 -12.14 12.60 -2.76
C ARG A 167 -12.30 11.75 -4.02
N ASN A 168 -11.53 10.68 -4.16
CA ASN A 168 -11.55 9.75 -5.28
C ASN A 168 -12.40 8.49 -5.01
N GLY A 169 -13.41 8.60 -4.13
CA GLY A 169 -14.43 7.56 -3.94
C GLY A 169 -14.15 6.54 -2.84
N PHE A 170 -12.95 6.53 -2.26
CA PHE A 170 -12.63 5.66 -1.12
C PHE A 170 -13.27 6.17 0.18
N LYS A 171 -13.48 5.25 1.13
CA LYS A 171 -13.99 5.57 2.46
C LYS A 171 -13.03 5.06 3.52
N GLY A 172 -12.64 5.95 4.44
CA GLY A 172 -11.80 5.59 5.56
C GLY A 172 -12.50 4.61 6.51
N TRP A 173 -11.77 3.56 6.89
CA TRP A 173 -12.15 2.67 7.99
C TRP A 173 -11.09 2.78 9.10
N LEU A 174 -11.53 3.20 10.28
CA LEU A 174 -10.64 3.44 11.42
C LEU A 174 -10.42 2.14 12.20
N HIS A 175 -9.15 1.77 12.35
CA HIS A 175 -8.71 0.70 13.24
C HIS A 175 -8.06 1.29 14.49
N HIS A 176 -8.25 0.60 15.61
CA HIS A 176 -7.50 0.90 16.83
C HIS A 176 -6.15 0.18 16.77
N SER A 177 -5.07 0.93 16.95
CA SER A 177 -3.72 0.41 17.07
C SER A 177 -3.04 0.98 18.30
N TYR A 178 -2.15 0.19 18.91
CA TYR A 178 -1.36 0.63 20.05
C TYR A 178 0.11 0.65 19.64
N ILE A 179 0.76 1.79 19.85
CA ILE A 179 2.20 1.93 19.63
C ILE A 179 2.85 2.05 21.00
N TRP A 180 3.78 1.15 21.29
CA TRP A 180 4.63 1.32 22.46
C TRP A 180 5.58 2.50 22.23
N GLN A 181 5.58 3.45 23.15
CA GLN A 181 6.51 4.58 23.14
C GLN A 181 7.44 4.46 24.33
N ASN A 182 8.74 4.53 24.06
CA ASN A 182 9.74 4.56 25.13
C ASN A 182 9.52 5.81 26.01
N GLN A 183 9.21 5.61 27.28
CA GLN A 183 8.99 6.68 28.26
C GLN A 183 10.30 7.20 28.88
N GLY A 184 11.39 7.16 28.11
CA GLY A 184 12.73 7.55 28.58
C GLY A 184 13.50 6.44 29.32
N PHE A 185 13.11 5.17 29.16
CA PHE A 185 13.89 4.05 29.67
C PHE A 185 15.26 4.00 28.97
N SER A 186 16.32 3.94 29.77
CA SER A 186 17.70 3.87 29.27
C SER A 186 18.24 2.44 29.26
N SER A 187 17.53 1.51 29.89
CA SER A 187 17.87 0.09 29.99
C SER A 187 16.61 -0.77 30.03
N PHE A 188 16.76 -2.08 29.77
CA PHE A 188 15.66 -3.03 29.90
C PHE A 188 15.19 -3.14 31.36
N GLU A 189 16.12 -3.02 32.30
CA GLU A 189 15.85 -2.97 33.73
C GLU A 189 14.95 -1.80 34.11
N ASP A 190 15.14 -0.62 33.50
CA ASP A 190 14.27 0.53 33.74
C ASP A 190 12.86 0.30 33.22
N TYR A 191 12.71 -0.34 32.06
CA TYR A 191 11.42 -0.79 31.56
C TYR A 191 10.77 -1.79 32.52
N LEU A 192 11.51 -2.76 33.06
CA LEU A 192 10.97 -3.77 33.99
C LEU A 192 10.50 -3.19 35.33
N LYS A 193 11.02 -2.03 35.76
CA LYS A 193 10.63 -1.37 37.01
C LYS A 193 9.17 -0.88 37.01
N VAL A 194 8.57 -0.63 35.85
CA VAL A 194 7.17 -0.14 35.79
C VAL A 194 6.13 -1.24 36.03
N PHE A 195 6.53 -2.49 35.91
CA PHE A 195 5.67 -3.64 36.14
C PHE A 195 5.62 -4.01 37.62
N ASN A 196 4.55 -4.64 38.08
CA ASN A 196 4.54 -5.26 39.40
C ASN A 196 5.22 -6.65 39.36
N ALA A 197 5.41 -7.29 40.52
CA ALA A 197 6.08 -8.59 40.60
C ALA A 197 5.36 -9.71 39.81
N ASN A 198 4.05 -9.61 39.64
CA ASN A 198 3.26 -10.58 38.86
C ASN A 198 3.43 -10.36 37.35
N GLN A 199 3.49 -9.11 36.91
CA GLN A 199 3.75 -8.75 35.51
C GLN A 199 5.20 -9.01 35.06
N ARG A 200 6.13 -9.14 36.02
CA ARG A 200 7.53 -9.51 35.76
C ARG A 200 7.81 -11.02 35.76
N ARG A 201 6.87 -11.85 36.23
CA ARG A 201 6.97 -13.31 36.20
C ARG A 201 6.38 -13.84 34.91
#